data_AF-A0A813GJB9-F1
#
_entry.id   AF-A0A813GJB9-F1
#
_cell.length_a   1.000
_cell.length_b   1.000
_cell.length_c   1.000
_cell.angle_alpha   90.00
_cell.angle_beta   90.00
_cell.angle_gamma   90.00
#
_symmetry.space_group_name_H-M   'P 1'
#
loop_
_entity.id
_entity.type
_entity.pdbx_description
1 polymer ?
#
loop_
_entity_poly.entity_id
_entity_poly.type
_entity_poly.pdbx_seq_one_letter_code
_entity_poly.pdbx_strand_id
1 'polypeptide(L)'
;MSEYMEQHSVSRLIGAPPGYVGHEAGGQLTEALRRHPYSVVLFDEMEKAHPQVLNVLLQLLDDGRITDSQGRTVDCTNCVVIMTSNLGSEHFMRALAAGGGPAELQKAEELVMTTIRQSLRPELLNRLDDVVVR
;
A
#
# COMPACT_ATOMS: atom_id res chain seq x y z
N MET A 1 7.36 -0.90 -3.47
CA MET A 1 7.34 0.41 -2.76
C MET A 1 8.72 0.91 -2.37
N SER A 2 9.80 0.14 -2.60
CA SER A 2 11.19 0.60 -2.40
C SER A 2 11.54 1.90 -3.18
N GLU A 3 10.93 2.13 -4.34
CA GLU A 3 11.08 3.39 -5.09
C GLU A 3 10.40 4.60 -4.43
N TYR A 4 9.58 4.36 -3.40
CA TYR A 4 8.75 5.33 -2.70
C TYR A 4 9.16 5.55 -1.23
N MET A 5 10.41 5.25 -0.90
CA MET A 5 10.97 5.40 0.46
C MET A 5 11.27 6.86 0.83
N GLU A 6 11.56 7.72 -0.14
CA GLU A 6 11.92 9.12 0.09
C GLU A 6 10.71 10.05 0.02
N GLN A 7 10.74 11.17 0.75
CA GLN A 7 9.64 12.14 0.74
C GLN A 7 9.30 12.66 -0.67
N HIS A 8 10.31 12.94 -1.50
CA HIS A 8 10.13 13.44 -2.86
C HIS A 8 9.57 12.40 -3.83
N SER A 9 9.47 11.12 -3.44
CA SER A 9 8.87 10.09 -4.27
C SER A 9 7.34 10.23 -4.38
N VAL A 10 6.70 10.90 -3.42
CA VAL A 10 5.26 11.16 -3.43
C VAL A 10 4.84 11.91 -4.70
N SER A 11 5.65 12.89 -5.13
CA SER A 11 5.38 13.66 -6.33
C SER A 11 5.48 12.82 -7.62
N ARG A 12 6.19 11.68 -7.62
CA ARG A 12 6.14 10.74 -8.75
C ARG A 12 4.82 10.01 -8.80
N LEU A 13 4.24 9.67 -7.64
CA LEU A 13 2.99 8.93 -7.54
C LEU A 13 1.79 9.79 -7.95
N ILE A 14 1.69 11.02 -7.44
CA ILE A 14 0.53 11.92 -7.60
C ILE A 14 0.83 13.20 -8.41
N GLY A 15 2.04 13.37 -8.91
CA GLY A 15 2.46 14.52 -9.72
C GLY A 15 3.20 15.58 -8.91
N ALA A 16 3.99 16.40 -9.59
CA ALA A 16 4.73 17.48 -8.95
C ALA A 16 3.82 18.69 -8.64
N PRO A 17 4.03 19.37 -7.49
CA PRO A 17 3.28 20.58 -7.17
C PRO A 17 3.61 21.72 -8.16
N PRO A 18 2.73 22.75 -8.24
CA PRO A 18 2.99 23.93 -9.06
C PRO A 18 4.37 24.55 -8.82
N GLY A 19 5.10 24.79 -9.91
CA GLY A 19 6.44 25.41 -9.87
C GLY A 19 7.64 24.44 -9.87
N TYR A 20 7.42 23.12 -9.94
CA TYR A 20 8.48 22.11 -10.02
C TYR A 20 8.62 21.48 -11.41
N VAL A 21 9.80 20.96 -11.75
CA VAL A 21 10.03 20.24 -13.02
C VAL A 21 9.13 19.00 -13.10
N GLY A 22 8.42 18.83 -14.21
CA GLY A 22 7.42 17.76 -14.38
C GLY A 22 6.00 18.15 -13.92
N HIS A 23 5.77 19.43 -13.59
CA HIS A 23 4.47 19.94 -13.14
C HIS A 23 3.30 19.67 -14.11
N GLU A 24 3.53 19.67 -15.44
CA GLU A 24 2.45 19.41 -16.41
C GLU A 24 2.09 17.92 -16.55
N ALA A 25 2.97 17.02 -16.13
CA ALA A 25 2.71 15.59 -16.11
C ALA A 25 1.93 15.25 -14.83
N GLY A 26 0.75 14.63 -14.97
CA GLY A 26 0.07 14.03 -13.83
C GLY A 26 0.91 12.92 -13.20
N GLY A 27 0.60 12.56 -11.97
CA GLY A 27 1.28 11.48 -11.27
C GLY A 27 1.16 10.15 -11.99
N GLN A 28 2.15 9.27 -11.79
CA GLN A 28 2.16 7.95 -12.41
C GLN A 28 0.90 7.16 -12.07
N LEU A 29 0.47 7.18 -10.80
CA LEU A 29 -0.72 6.47 -10.35
C LEU A 29 -2.00 7.19 -10.79
N THR A 30 -2.06 8.51 -10.64
CA THR A 30 -3.27 9.28 -10.96
C THR A 30 -3.57 9.28 -12.46
N GLU A 31 -2.56 9.39 -13.33
CA GLU A 31 -2.76 9.28 -14.78
C GLU A 31 -3.11 7.86 -15.23
N ALA A 32 -2.50 6.83 -14.63
CA ALA A 32 -2.81 5.44 -14.95
C ALA A 32 -4.28 5.13 -14.63
N LEU A 33 -4.73 5.48 -13.41
CA LEU A 33 -6.11 5.25 -12.97
C LEU A 33 -7.11 6.11 -13.75
N ARG A 34 -6.76 7.35 -14.11
CA ARG A 34 -7.62 8.21 -14.93
C ARG A 34 -7.84 7.62 -16.34
N ARG A 35 -6.82 6.99 -16.92
CA ARG A 35 -6.92 6.35 -18.26
C ARG A 35 -7.56 4.97 -18.20
N HIS A 36 -7.35 4.25 -17.11
CA HIS A 36 -7.82 2.88 -16.90
C HIS A 36 -8.51 2.76 -15.54
N PRO A 37 -9.77 3.24 -15.41
CA PRO A 37 -10.47 3.24 -14.12
C PRO A 37 -10.86 1.83 -13.63
N TYR A 38 -10.94 0.86 -14.54
CA TYR A 38 -11.16 -0.55 -14.23
C TYR A 38 -9.82 -1.28 -14.26
N SER A 39 -9.16 -1.35 -13.11
CA SER A 39 -7.80 -1.88 -13.02
C SER A 39 -7.54 -2.61 -11.72
N VAL A 40 -6.48 -3.40 -11.69
CA VAL A 40 -5.89 -3.93 -10.47
C VAL A 40 -4.59 -3.17 -10.22
N VAL A 41 -4.45 -2.54 -9.06
CA VAL A 41 -3.24 -1.84 -8.64
C VAL A 41 -2.55 -2.63 -7.53
N LEU A 42 -1.27 -2.94 -7.76
CA LEU A 42 -0.44 -3.66 -6.80
C LEU A 42 0.56 -2.71 -6.13
N PHE A 43 0.51 -2.61 -4.80
CA PHE A 43 1.53 -1.95 -3.99
C PHE A 43 2.38 -2.99 -3.29
N ASP A 44 3.59 -3.22 -3.81
CA ASP A 44 4.48 -4.25 -3.30
C ASP A 44 5.36 -3.77 -2.13
N GLU A 45 5.58 -4.55 -1.09
CA GLU A 45 6.41 -4.21 0.09
C GLU A 45 6.00 -2.89 0.78
N MET A 46 4.72 -2.75 1.15
CA MET A 46 4.18 -1.46 1.61
C MET A 46 4.87 -0.90 2.86
N GLU A 47 5.48 -1.75 3.68
CA GLU A 47 6.20 -1.37 4.90
C GLU A 47 7.41 -0.46 4.63
N LYS A 48 7.92 -0.44 3.40
CA LYS A 48 9.02 0.44 2.99
C LYS A 48 8.54 1.83 2.56
N ALA A 49 7.24 2.02 2.34
CA ALA A 49 6.72 3.28 1.82
C ALA A 49 6.92 4.43 2.81
N HIS A 50 7.24 5.62 2.29
CA HIS A 50 7.28 6.82 3.10
C HIS A 50 5.89 7.13 3.71
N PRO A 51 5.79 7.64 4.95
CA PRO A 51 4.49 7.91 5.60
C PRO A 51 3.53 8.81 4.79
N GLN A 52 4.06 9.75 3.99
CA GLN A 52 3.23 10.59 3.11
C GLN A 52 2.57 9.79 1.97
N VAL A 53 3.21 8.73 1.49
CA VAL A 53 2.62 7.83 0.50
C VAL A 53 1.46 7.06 1.12
N LEU A 54 1.64 6.58 2.36
CA LEU A 54 0.56 5.92 3.10
C LEU A 54 -0.67 6.83 3.30
N ASN A 55 -0.48 8.15 3.45
CA ASN A 55 -1.60 9.09 3.51
C ASN A 55 -2.38 9.17 2.20
N VAL A 56 -1.70 9.12 1.06
CA VAL A 56 -2.37 9.05 -0.26
C VAL A 56 -3.13 7.73 -0.41
N LEU A 57 -2.53 6.62 0.04
CA LEU A 57 -3.20 5.32 0.01
C LEU A 57 -4.42 5.28 0.94
N LEU A 58 -4.37 5.95 2.09
CA LEU A 58 -5.54 6.09 2.96
C LEU A 58 -6.70 6.78 2.24
N GLN A 59 -6.44 7.85 1.49
CA GLN A 59 -7.48 8.52 0.70
C GLN A 59 -8.08 7.58 -0.35
N LEU A 60 -7.22 6.81 -1.04
CA LEU A 60 -7.64 5.81 -2.02
C LEU A 60 -8.54 4.74 -1.40
N LEU A 61 -8.15 4.20 -0.25
CA LEU A 61 -8.83 3.09 0.41
C LEU A 61 -10.10 3.53 1.17
N ASP A 62 -10.19 4.79 1.61
CA ASP A 62 -11.37 5.31 2.32
C ASP A 62 -12.43 5.84 1.34
N ASP A 63 -12.05 6.80 0.49
CA ASP A 63 -12.99 7.53 -0.37
C ASP A 63 -13.13 6.92 -1.77
N GLY A 64 -12.32 5.92 -2.11
CA GLY A 64 -12.22 5.39 -3.48
C GLY A 64 -11.71 6.44 -4.46
N ARG A 65 -10.91 7.43 -4.00
CA ARG A 65 -10.46 8.56 -4.80
C ARG A 65 -9.03 8.96 -4.44
N ILE A 66 -8.31 9.52 -5.41
CA ILE A 66 -7.00 10.14 -5.18
C ILE A 66 -7.02 11.56 -5.72
N THR A 67 -6.51 12.50 -4.93
CA THR A 67 -6.27 13.87 -5.39
C THR A 67 -4.81 14.04 -5.78
N ASP A 68 -4.58 14.53 -7.00
CA ASP A 68 -3.25 14.83 -7.49
C ASP A 68 -2.71 16.15 -6.92
N SER A 69 -1.42 16.44 -7.13
CA SER A 69 -0.79 17.68 -6.62
C SER A 69 -1.32 18.97 -7.26
N GLN A 70 -2.16 18.88 -8.30
CA GLN A 70 -2.85 20.00 -8.93
C GLN A 70 -4.28 20.19 -8.42
N GLY A 71 -4.75 19.33 -7.50
CA GLY A 71 -6.11 19.34 -6.99
C GLY A 71 -7.12 18.60 -7.87
N ARG A 72 -6.68 17.89 -8.91
CA ARG A 72 -7.57 17.06 -9.73
C ARG A 72 -7.84 15.75 -8.99
N THR A 73 -9.11 15.40 -8.87
CA THR A 73 -9.53 14.16 -8.22
C THR A 73 -9.77 13.07 -9.27
N VAL A 74 -9.21 11.88 -9.02
CA VAL A 74 -9.39 10.69 -9.84
C VAL A 74 -10.28 9.70 -9.09
N ASP A 75 -11.34 9.24 -9.76
CA ASP A 75 -12.23 8.20 -9.25
C ASP A 75 -11.58 6.82 -9.42
N CYS A 76 -11.47 6.10 -8.31
CA CYS A 76 -10.82 4.79 -8.19
C CYS A 76 -11.79 3.73 -7.66
N THR A 77 -13.09 4.00 -7.61
CA THR A 77 -14.12 3.08 -7.08
C THR A 77 -14.22 1.75 -7.83
N ASN A 78 -13.74 1.69 -9.07
CA ASN A 78 -13.70 0.47 -9.89
C ASN A 78 -12.30 -0.18 -9.94
N CYS A 79 -11.39 0.27 -9.08
CA CYS A 79 -10.04 -0.27 -8.97
C CYS A 79 -9.97 -1.27 -7.81
N VAL A 80 -9.40 -2.45 -8.06
CA VAL A 80 -9.02 -3.38 -7.00
C VAL A 80 -7.61 -3.04 -6.55
N VAL A 81 -7.43 -2.78 -5.26
CA VAL A 81 -6.12 -2.49 -4.68
C VAL A 81 -5.60 -3.73 -3.96
N ILE A 82 -4.42 -4.19 -4.34
CA ILE A 82 -3.70 -5.29 -3.68
C ILE A 82 -2.43 -4.71 -3.08
N MET A 83 -2.16 -5.07 -1.82
CA MET A 83 -0.94 -4.66 -1.13
C MET A 83 -0.25 -5.88 -0.57
N THR A 84 1.07 -5.92 -0.67
CA THR A 84 1.89 -6.99 -0.10
C THR A 84 2.80 -6.41 0.97
N SER A 85 3.20 -7.27 1.90
CA SER A 85 4.18 -6.93 2.92
C SER A 85 4.97 -8.17 3.30
N ASN A 86 6.26 -7.99 3.58
CA ASN A 86 7.11 -9.06 4.11
C ASN A 86 7.18 -9.07 5.64
N LEU A 87 6.40 -8.22 6.32
CA LEU A 87 6.36 -8.12 7.78
C LEU A 87 5.94 -9.44 8.42
N GLY A 88 6.74 -9.91 9.38
CA GLY A 88 6.43 -11.12 10.15
C GLY A 88 6.77 -12.43 9.42
N SER A 89 7.27 -12.40 8.19
CA SER A 89 7.63 -13.61 7.41
C SER A 89 8.60 -14.55 8.16
N GLU A 90 9.39 -14.03 9.10
CA GLU A 90 10.27 -14.81 9.95
C GLU A 90 9.52 -15.79 10.87
N HIS A 91 8.26 -15.51 11.22
CA HIS A 91 7.44 -16.41 12.06
C HIS A 91 7.08 -17.68 11.31
N PHE A 92 6.76 -17.59 10.02
CA PHE A 92 6.54 -18.76 9.17
C PHE A 92 7.81 -19.57 8.98
N MET A 93 8.95 -18.93 8.75
CA MET A 93 10.24 -19.62 8.64
C MET A 93 10.55 -20.42 9.91
N ARG A 94 10.24 -19.87 11.10
CA ARG A 94 10.40 -20.58 12.39
C ARG A 94 9.41 -21.73 12.56
N ALA A 95 8.15 -21.56 12.17
CA ALA A 95 7.14 -22.62 12.25
C ALA A 95 7.49 -23.79 11.33
N LEU A 96 7.95 -23.51 10.11
CA LEU A 96 8.44 -24.53 9.17
C LEU A 96 9.66 -25.27 9.73
N ALA A 97 10.62 -24.55 10.33
CA ALA A 97 11.78 -25.15 10.99
C ALA A 97 11.41 -26.02 12.21
N ALA A 98 10.27 -25.73 12.86
CA ALA A 98 9.75 -26.50 13.99
C ALA A 98 8.94 -27.75 13.56
N GLY A 99 8.81 -28.01 12.26
CA GLY A 99 8.12 -29.19 11.73
C GLY A 99 6.94 -28.88 10.81
N GLY A 100 6.50 -27.61 10.72
CA GLY A 100 5.48 -27.16 9.76
C GLY A 100 4.09 -27.77 9.99
N GLY A 101 3.79 -28.18 11.22
CA GLY A 101 2.47 -28.71 11.56
C GLY A 101 1.38 -27.62 11.53
N PRO A 102 0.10 -28.01 11.41
CA PRO A 102 -1.01 -27.05 11.36
C PRO A 102 -1.07 -26.10 12.57
N ALA A 103 -0.72 -26.59 13.76
CA ALA A 103 -0.71 -25.79 14.98
C ALA A 103 0.41 -24.75 14.97
N GLU A 104 1.60 -25.10 14.47
CA GLU A 104 2.74 -24.20 14.34
C GLU A 104 2.47 -23.10 13.30
N LEU A 105 1.85 -23.45 12.17
CA LEU A 105 1.46 -22.50 11.13
C LEU A 105 0.38 -21.53 11.61
N GLN A 106 -0.64 -22.02 12.31
CA GLN A 106 -1.67 -21.16 12.91
C GLN A 106 -1.06 -20.17 13.92
N LYS A 107 -0.12 -20.64 14.75
CA LYS A 107 0.61 -19.76 15.68
C LYS A 107 1.47 -18.73 14.94
N ALA A 108 2.08 -19.10 13.80
CA ALA A 108 2.82 -18.15 12.98
C ALA A 108 1.89 -17.06 12.42
N GLU A 109 0.72 -17.42 11.89
CA GLU A 109 -0.28 -16.45 11.40
C GLU A 109 -0.67 -15.44 12.48
N GLU A 110 -0.94 -15.88 13.70
CA GLU A 110 -1.26 -15.00 14.84
C GLU A 110 -0.11 -14.02 15.15
N LEU A 111 1.13 -14.50 15.10
CA LEU A 111 2.31 -13.68 15.31
C LEU A 111 2.52 -12.67 14.18
N VAL A 112 2.33 -13.08 12.91
CA VAL A 112 2.37 -12.19 11.75
C VAL A 112 1.35 -11.08 11.89
N MET A 113 0.09 -11.42 12.22
CA MET A 113 -0.96 -10.42 12.41
C MET A 113 -0.66 -9.47 13.57
N THR A 114 0.03 -9.96 14.61
CA THR A 114 0.50 -9.10 15.70
C THR A 114 1.58 -8.13 15.22
N THR A 115 2.56 -8.60 14.46
CA THR A 115 3.61 -7.75 13.87
C THR A 115 3.02 -6.70 12.93
N ILE A 116 2.09 -7.08 12.05
CA ILE A 116 1.40 -6.17 11.13
C ILE A 116 0.69 -5.05 11.91
N ARG A 117 -0.05 -5.38 12.98
CA ARG A 117 -0.75 -4.38 13.82
C ARG A 117 0.18 -3.43 14.57
N GLN A 118 1.41 -3.85 14.85
CA GLN A 118 2.41 -3.01 15.50
C GLN A 118 3.14 -2.09 14.51
N SER A 119 3.33 -2.55 13.27
CA SER A 119 4.09 -1.82 12.25
C SER A 119 3.22 -0.89 11.40
N LEU A 120 2.00 -1.30 11.05
CA LEU A 120 1.09 -0.50 10.23
C LEU A 120 0.14 0.32 11.10
N ARG A 121 -0.22 1.50 10.59
CA ARG A 121 -1.15 2.40 11.25
C ARG A 121 -2.54 1.77 11.33
N PRO A 122 -3.24 1.83 12.49
CA PRO A 122 -4.58 1.28 12.62
C PRO A 122 -5.56 1.84 11.59
N GLU A 123 -5.44 3.12 11.21
CA GLU A 123 -6.31 3.72 10.19
C GLU A 123 -6.22 3.00 8.85
N LEU A 124 -5.04 2.50 8.49
CA LEU A 124 -4.83 1.80 7.22
C LEU A 124 -5.40 0.38 7.27
N LEU A 125 -5.14 -0.33 8.37
CA LEU A 125 -5.65 -1.69 8.57
C LEU A 125 -7.18 -1.72 8.61
N ASN A 126 -7.81 -0.71 9.20
CA ASN A 126 -9.27 -0.58 9.28
C ASN A 126 -9.93 -0.26 7.93
N ARG A 127 -9.16 -0.06 6.86
CA ARG A 127 -9.64 0.18 5.49
C ARG A 127 -9.39 -1.00 4.55
N LEU A 128 -8.76 -2.06 5.04
CA LEU A 128 -8.59 -3.29 4.26
C LEU A 128 -9.84 -4.14 4.37
N ASP A 129 -10.38 -4.56 3.24
CA ASP A 129 -11.50 -5.49 3.21
C ASP A 129 -11.13 -6.87 3.74
N ASP A 130 -9.92 -7.34 3.41
CA ASP A 130 -9.39 -8.63 3.85
C ASP A 130 -7.86 -8.60 3.96
N VAL A 131 -7.30 -9.43 4.83
CA VAL A 131 -5.86 -9.61 5.01
C VAL A 131 -5.53 -11.08 4.86
N VAL A 132 -4.86 -11.40 3.76
CA VAL A 132 -4.45 -12.76 3.44
C VAL A 132 -3.02 -12.99 3.94
N VAL A 133 -2.86 -13.93 4.85
CA VAL A 133 -1.57 -14.31 5.43
C VAL A 133 -1.13 -15.65 4.82
N ARG A 134 0.10 -15.73 4.29
CA ARG A 134 0.65 -16.92 3.60
C ARG A 134 2.16 -17.01 3.77
#